data_AF-A0AAD5NQ88-F1
#
_entry.id   AF-A0AAD5NQ88-F1
#
_cell.length_a   1.000
_cell.length_b   1.000
_cell.length_c   1.000
_cell.angle_alpha   90.00
_cell.angle_beta   90.00
_cell.angle_gamma   90.00
#
_symmetry.space_group_name_H-M   'P 1'
#
loop_
_entity.id
_entity.type
_entity.pdbx_description
1 polymer ?
#
loop_
_entity_poly.entity_id
_entity_poly.type
_entity_poly.pdbx_seq_one_letter_code
_entity_poly.pdbx_strand_id
1 'polypeptide(L)'
;MVAAICYAWLLEKRNNKGTEEGDDRERYTVVPVMNVRRAKMWRHQQTAWLFNHLGLDATSLLFADEVGSQCTILTDNYCEDAYDLLQTPMLKKLLLACILLDTQNLDSAAAFSVTRDAEAVQLLLVGSSPNYRNALFDQLMQDERGSLFTEALKNNYGNAPSENKFFNYIALACIHSVFSVP
;
A
#
# COMPACT_ATOMS: atom_id res chain seq x y z
N MET A 1 9.78 -9.81 3.71
CA MET A 1 11.02 -9.26 3.09
C MET A 1 11.42 -10.06 1.86
N VAL A 2 12.00 -11.26 1.99
CA VAL A 2 12.44 -12.08 0.84
C VAL A 2 11.31 -12.38 -0.15
N ALA A 3 10.13 -12.79 0.33
CA ALA A 3 8.97 -13.07 -0.53
C ALA A 3 8.54 -11.85 -1.37
N ALA A 4 8.60 -10.63 -0.82
CA ALA A 4 8.25 -9.41 -1.54
C ALA A 4 9.23 -9.12 -2.67
N ILE A 5 10.54 -9.30 -2.43
CA ILE A 5 11.58 -9.17 -3.47
C ILE A 5 11.38 -10.22 -4.56
N CYS A 6 11.19 -11.49 -4.18
CA CYS A 6 10.97 -12.56 -5.14
C CYS A 6 9.72 -12.31 -5.99
N TYR A 7 8.63 -11.83 -5.37
CA TYR A 7 7.40 -11.52 -6.07
C TYR A 7 7.57 -10.35 -7.05
N ALA A 8 8.21 -9.25 -6.62
CA ALA A 8 8.52 -8.12 -7.48
C ALA A 8 9.37 -8.55 -8.69
N TRP A 9 10.40 -9.36 -8.44
CA TRP A 9 11.30 -9.84 -9.50
C TRP A 9 10.60 -10.78 -10.50
N LEU A 10 9.74 -11.67 -10.02
CA LEU A 10 8.94 -12.55 -10.89
C LEU A 10 7.98 -11.77 -11.78
N LEU A 11 7.32 -10.74 -11.23
CA LEU A 11 6.44 -9.87 -12.01
C LEU A 11 7.21 -9.06 -13.05
N GLU A 12 8.37 -8.51 -12.71
CA GLU A 12 9.23 -7.80 -13.66
C GLU A 12 9.67 -8.73 -14.81
N LYS A 13 10.07 -9.97 -14.50
CA LYS A 13 10.44 -10.96 -15.52
C LYS A 13 9.25 -11.37 -16.40
N ARG A 14 8.03 -11.41 -15.86
CA ARG A 14 6.81 -11.63 -16.65
C ARG A 14 6.51 -10.45 -17.56
N ASN A 15 6.68 -9.23 -17.05
CA ASN A 15 6.48 -7.99 -17.79
C ASN A 15 7.43 -7.90 -19.00
N ASN A 16 8.71 -8.25 -18.80
CA ASN A 16 9.74 -8.17 -19.85
C ASN A 16 9.69 -9.31 -20.90
N LYS A 17 8.78 -10.29 -20.76
CA LYS A 17 8.63 -11.39 -21.74
C LYS A 17 7.62 -11.07 -22.86
N GLY A 18 6.94 -9.92 -22.80
CA GLY A 18 5.91 -9.52 -23.77
C GLY A 18 6.40 -8.83 -25.03
N THR A 19 7.71 -8.63 -25.22
CA THR A 19 8.29 -8.00 -26.41
C THR A 19 8.22 -8.93 -27.64
N GLU A 20 7.03 -9.08 -28.20
CA GLU A 20 6.86 -9.23 -29.65
C GLU A 20 6.49 -7.84 -30.20
N GLU A 21 7.08 -7.45 -31.33
CA GLU A 21 6.95 -6.11 -31.91
C GLU A 21 5.48 -5.74 -32.17
N GLY A 22 5.00 -4.69 -31.49
CA GLY A 22 3.64 -4.12 -31.68
C GLY A 22 2.72 -4.15 -30.45
N ASP A 23 3.22 -4.55 -29.28
CA ASP A 23 2.43 -4.67 -28.05
C ASP A 23 2.45 -3.37 -27.24
N ASP A 24 1.37 -2.56 -27.30
CA ASP A 24 1.08 -1.40 -26.43
C ASP A 24 0.81 -1.83 -24.97
N ARG A 25 1.61 -2.75 -24.41
CA ARG A 25 1.49 -3.14 -23.00
C ARG A 25 2.13 -2.10 -22.12
N GLU A 26 1.29 -1.53 -21.25
CA GLU A 26 1.68 -0.61 -20.20
C GLU A 26 2.75 -1.25 -19.29
N ARG A 27 3.97 -0.74 -19.39
CA ARG A 27 5.11 -1.26 -18.65
C ARG A 27 5.04 -0.79 -17.20
N TYR A 28 4.61 -1.66 -16.30
CA TYR A 28 4.58 -1.37 -14.87
C TYR A 28 5.89 -1.74 -14.16
N THR A 29 6.27 -0.95 -13.15
CA THR A 29 7.38 -1.23 -12.23
C THR A 29 6.82 -1.78 -10.93
N VAL A 30 7.39 -2.88 -10.42
CA VAL A 30 7.01 -3.44 -9.12
C VAL A 30 8.11 -3.16 -8.11
N VAL A 31 7.76 -2.46 -7.04
CA VAL A 31 8.71 -2.10 -5.97
C VAL A 31 8.44 -2.96 -4.73
N PRO A 32 9.42 -3.73 -4.24
CA PRO A 32 9.24 -4.51 -3.03
C PRO A 32 9.24 -3.61 -1.78
N VAL A 33 8.11 -3.59 -1.05
CA VAL A 33 7.98 -2.84 0.20
C VAL A 33 8.38 -3.71 1.40
N MET A 34 9.31 -3.19 2.20
CA MET A 34 9.78 -3.80 3.45
C MET A 34 8.98 -3.24 4.63
N ASN A 35 8.15 -4.08 5.26
CA ASN A 35 7.45 -3.75 6.50
C ASN A 35 8.39 -3.75 7.73
N VAL A 36 9.54 -3.08 7.62
CA VAL A 36 10.55 -2.85 8.65
C VAL A 36 11.09 -1.44 8.43
N ARG A 37 11.42 -0.71 9.50
CA ARG A 37 12.11 0.57 9.37
C ARG A 37 13.54 0.35 8.88
N ARG A 38 14.05 1.19 7.97
CA ARG A 38 15.43 1.08 7.46
C ARG A 38 16.43 1.05 8.61
N ALA A 39 16.27 1.96 9.58
CA ALA A 39 17.11 2.03 10.78
C ALA A 39 16.94 0.84 11.75
N LYS A 40 15.95 -0.04 11.58
CA LYS A 40 15.79 -1.28 12.36
C LYS A 40 16.30 -2.52 11.61
N MET A 41 16.71 -2.40 10.35
CA MET A 41 17.18 -3.52 9.53
C MET A 41 18.42 -4.22 10.13
N TRP A 42 19.26 -3.50 10.89
CA TRP A 42 20.41 -4.09 11.60
C TRP A 42 20.03 -5.18 12.61
N ARG A 43 18.77 -5.21 13.08
CA ARG A 43 18.25 -6.28 13.96
C ARG A 43 17.92 -7.57 13.18
N HIS A 44 17.89 -7.50 11.86
CA HIS A 44 17.64 -8.63 10.95
C HIS A 44 18.92 -9.04 10.23
N GLN A 45 19.98 -9.31 11.00
CA GLN A 45 21.33 -9.54 10.48
C GLN A 45 21.40 -10.66 9.44
N GLN A 46 20.65 -11.75 9.59
CA GLN A 46 20.61 -12.84 8.61
C GLN A 46 20.04 -12.38 7.27
N THR A 47 18.98 -11.56 7.29
CA THR A 47 18.38 -11.00 6.07
C THR A 47 19.29 -9.94 5.44
N ALA A 48 19.85 -9.04 6.25
CA ALA A 48 20.77 -8.02 5.75
C ALA A 48 22.02 -8.65 5.13
N TRP A 49 22.58 -9.69 5.76
CA TRP A 49 23.67 -10.48 5.20
C TRP A 49 23.28 -11.12 3.87
N LEU A 50 22.10 -11.74 3.79
CA LEU A 50 21.61 -12.35 2.54
C LEU A 50 21.50 -11.32 1.42
N PHE A 51 20.96 -10.14 1.69
CA PHE A 51 20.81 -9.07 0.70
C PHE A 51 22.18 -8.59 0.20
N ASN A 52 23.13 -8.38 1.11
CA ASN A 52 24.49 -8.02 0.77
C ASN A 52 25.20 -9.13 -0.05
N HIS A 53 25.03 -10.40 0.34
CA HIS A 53 25.63 -11.54 -0.36
C HIS A 53 25.10 -11.70 -1.79
N LEU A 54 23.81 -11.40 -2.00
CA LEU A 54 23.17 -11.44 -3.31
C LEU A 54 23.41 -10.16 -4.15
N GLY A 55 24.13 -9.18 -3.62
CA GLY A 55 24.38 -7.90 -4.30
C GLY A 55 23.11 -7.05 -4.48
N LEU A 56 22.10 -7.24 -3.62
CA LEU A 56 20.91 -6.39 -3.63
C LEU A 56 21.26 -5.00 -3.14
N ASP A 57 20.99 -4.00 -3.96
CA ASP A 57 21.10 -2.60 -3.56
C ASP A 57 19.97 -2.26 -2.58
N ALA A 58 20.34 -2.09 -1.31
CA ALA A 58 19.38 -1.74 -0.26
C ALA A 58 18.71 -0.38 -0.49
N THR A 59 19.27 0.51 -1.31
CA THR A 59 18.64 1.79 -1.66
C THR A 59 17.47 1.60 -2.64
N SER A 60 17.48 0.51 -3.41
CA SER A 60 16.37 0.11 -4.30
C SER A 60 15.19 -0.55 -3.56
N LEU A 61 15.31 -0.79 -2.26
CA LEU A 61 14.24 -1.33 -1.42
C LEU A 61 13.53 -0.19 -0.70
N LEU A 62 12.19 -0.20 -0.72
CA LEU A 62 11.40 0.76 0.04
C LEU A 62 11.13 0.25 1.46
N PHE A 63 11.39 1.06 2.48
CA PHE A 63 11.17 0.70 3.89
C PHE A 63 9.95 1.42 4.49
N ALA A 64 9.41 0.85 5.57
CA ALA A 64 8.17 1.31 6.20
C ALA A 64 8.23 2.72 6.81
N ASP A 65 9.43 3.30 6.96
CA ASP A 65 9.64 4.67 7.48
C ASP A 65 9.89 5.71 6.39
N GLU A 66 9.82 5.33 5.12
CA GLU A 66 10.05 6.24 3.99
C GLU A 66 8.77 6.91 3.48
N VAL A 67 7.60 6.40 3.87
CA VAL A 67 6.27 6.96 3.62
C VAL A 67 5.38 6.71 4.85
N GLY A 68 4.49 7.64 5.17
CA GLY A 68 3.48 7.44 6.21
C GLY A 68 2.42 6.41 5.81
N SER A 69 2.06 6.37 4.52
CA SER A 69 1.19 5.37 3.92
C SER A 69 1.83 4.69 2.71
N GLN A 70 1.60 3.39 2.54
CA GLN A 70 2.01 2.69 1.31
C GLN A 70 1.27 3.22 0.07
N CYS A 71 0.07 3.81 0.24
CA CYS A 71 -0.68 4.41 -0.87
C CYS A 71 0.00 5.67 -1.44
N THR A 72 0.89 6.31 -0.69
CA THR A 72 1.72 7.44 -1.16
C THR A 72 2.74 7.00 -2.21
N ILE A 73 3.17 5.74 -2.18
CA ILE A 73 4.04 5.18 -3.22
C ILE A 73 3.30 5.10 -4.55
N LEU A 74 2.01 4.75 -4.50
CA LEU A 74 1.21 4.64 -5.70
C LEU A 74 1.13 6.01 -6.37
N THR A 75 0.80 7.07 -5.64
CA THR A 75 0.71 8.43 -6.20
C THR A 75 2.02 8.97 -6.77
N ASP A 76 3.17 8.61 -6.18
CA ASP A 76 4.47 9.19 -6.56
C ASP A 76 5.14 8.51 -7.77
N ASN A 77 4.67 7.32 -8.18
CA ASN A 77 5.30 6.51 -9.23
C ASN A 77 4.48 6.39 -10.52
N TYR A 78 3.42 7.17 -10.71
CA TYR A 78 2.61 7.11 -11.92
C TYR A 78 3.33 7.76 -13.13
N CYS A 79 3.26 7.10 -14.28
CA CYS A 79 3.54 7.74 -15.58
C CYS A 79 2.35 8.61 -16.01
N GLU A 80 2.56 9.53 -16.95
CA GLU A 80 1.49 10.42 -17.45
C GLU A 80 0.27 9.64 -17.94
N ASP A 81 0.46 8.46 -18.54
CA ASP A 81 -0.62 7.61 -19.06
C ASP A 81 -1.52 7.01 -17.96
N ALA A 82 -0.98 6.82 -16.76
CA ALA A 82 -1.73 6.28 -15.62
C ALA A 82 -2.42 7.38 -14.80
N TYR A 83 -2.25 8.65 -15.17
CA TYR A 83 -2.93 9.78 -14.52
C TYR A 83 -4.45 9.69 -14.68
N ASP A 84 -4.95 9.13 -15.78
CA ASP A 84 -6.37 8.88 -15.99
C ASP A 84 -6.94 7.88 -14.97
N LEU A 85 -6.13 6.89 -14.56
CA LEU A 85 -6.51 5.95 -13.51
C LEU A 85 -6.64 6.67 -12.15
N LEU A 86 -5.72 7.60 -11.85
CA LEU A 86 -5.83 8.47 -10.67
C LEU A 86 -7.05 9.41 -10.71
N GLN A 87 -7.57 9.76 -11.89
CA GLN A 87 -8.81 10.50 -12.02
C GLN A 87 -10.06 9.63 -11.75
N THR A 88 -9.91 8.31 -11.64
CA THR A 88 -11.03 7.42 -11.27
C THR A 88 -11.51 7.78 -9.86
N PRO A 89 -12.75 8.26 -9.68
CA PRO A 89 -13.21 8.82 -8.40
C PRO A 89 -13.12 7.83 -7.23
N MET A 90 -13.38 6.56 -7.51
CA MET A 90 -13.30 5.48 -6.51
C MET A 90 -11.85 5.24 -6.07
N LEU A 91 -10.91 5.14 -7.01
CA LEU A 91 -9.51 4.89 -6.68
C LEU A 91 -8.91 6.09 -5.93
N LYS A 92 -9.20 7.31 -6.40
CA LYS A 92 -8.80 8.55 -5.75
C LYS A 92 -9.28 8.61 -4.29
N LYS A 93 -10.54 8.25 -4.04
CA LYS A 93 -11.11 8.18 -2.70
C LYS A 93 -10.46 7.09 -1.84
N LEU A 94 -10.17 5.92 -2.39
CA LEU A 94 -9.50 4.82 -1.69
C LEU A 94 -8.07 5.20 -1.27
N LEU A 95 -7.27 5.72 -2.21
CA LEU A 95 -5.90 6.17 -1.94
C LEU A 95 -5.89 7.26 -0.88
N LEU A 96 -6.77 8.26 -1.01
CA LEU A 96 -6.89 9.34 -0.02
C LEU A 96 -7.30 8.79 1.35
N ALA A 97 -8.31 7.92 1.42
CA ALA A 97 -8.76 7.33 2.68
C ALA A 97 -7.65 6.54 3.39
N CYS A 98 -6.89 5.72 2.65
CA CYS A 98 -5.76 4.98 3.19
C CYS A 98 -4.67 5.90 3.75
N ILE A 99 -4.26 6.92 2.98
CA ILE A 99 -3.25 7.89 3.44
C ILE A 99 -3.71 8.59 4.71
N LEU A 100 -4.98 9.02 4.77
CA LEU A 100 -5.52 9.70 5.96
C LEU A 100 -5.61 8.76 7.17
N LEU A 101 -5.97 7.49 7.00
CA LEU A 101 -6.00 6.52 8.11
C LEU A 101 -4.59 6.23 8.64
N ASP A 102 -3.63 5.97 7.75
CA ASP A 102 -2.26 5.63 8.13
C ASP A 102 -1.52 6.79 8.79
N THR A 103 -1.78 8.03 8.34
CA THR A 103 -1.14 9.26 8.82
C THR A 103 -1.93 9.99 9.90
N GLN A 104 -3.08 9.44 10.33
CA GLN A 104 -4.01 10.10 11.24
C GLN A 104 -4.38 11.53 10.77
N ASN A 105 -4.81 11.65 9.52
CA ASN A 105 -5.12 12.91 8.84
C ASN A 105 -3.91 13.87 8.76
N LEU A 106 -2.75 13.34 8.41
CA LEU A 106 -1.48 14.08 8.30
C LEU A 106 -1.05 14.73 9.64
N ASP A 107 -1.36 14.09 10.77
CA ASP A 107 -0.94 14.58 12.09
C ASP A 107 0.59 14.48 12.21
N SER A 108 1.25 15.63 12.29
CA SER A 108 2.71 15.73 12.40
C SER A 108 3.26 15.16 13.72
N ALA A 109 2.40 14.97 14.73
CA ALA A 109 2.75 14.30 15.98
C ALA A 109 2.82 12.77 15.85
N ALA A 110 2.17 12.19 14.84
CA ALA A 110 2.31 10.77 14.48
C ALA A 110 3.61 10.58 13.68
N ALA A 111 4.72 10.31 14.38
CA ALA A 111 6.07 10.37 13.83
C ALA A 111 6.32 9.65 12.48
N PHE A 112 7.12 10.34 11.63
CA PHE A 112 7.80 10.02 10.36
C PHE A 112 7.12 10.48 9.05
N SER A 113 7.78 11.47 8.40
CA SER A 113 7.73 11.87 6.98
C SER A 113 6.37 12.15 6.32
N VAL A 114 5.56 13.00 6.95
CA VAL A 114 4.27 13.51 6.42
C VAL A 114 4.42 14.36 5.15
N THR A 115 5.64 14.76 4.76
CA THR A 115 5.84 15.67 3.61
C THR A 115 5.41 15.03 2.28
N ARG A 116 5.82 13.78 2.02
CA ARG A 116 5.41 13.06 0.80
C ARG A 116 3.93 12.70 0.80
N ASP A 117 3.41 12.26 1.94
CA ASP A 117 1.98 11.98 2.09
C ASP A 117 1.15 13.26 1.87
N ALA A 118 1.64 14.43 2.31
CA ALA A 118 0.97 15.71 2.09
C ALA A 118 0.95 16.12 0.60
N GLU A 119 2.04 15.90 -0.15
CA GLU A 119 2.09 16.14 -1.59
C GLU A 119 1.13 15.21 -2.34
N ALA A 120 1.14 13.92 -2.00
CA ALA A 120 0.19 12.94 -2.53
C ALA A 120 -1.27 13.33 -2.25
N VAL A 121 -1.58 13.76 -1.02
CA VAL A 121 -2.90 14.24 -0.64
C VAL A 121 -3.28 15.50 -1.43
N GLN A 122 -2.36 16.43 -1.67
CA GLN A 122 -2.64 17.62 -2.49
C GLN A 122 -3.04 17.22 -3.92
N LEU A 123 -2.31 16.31 -4.55
CA LEU A 123 -2.64 15.78 -5.88
C LEU A 123 -4.02 15.11 -5.89
N LEU A 124 -4.30 14.25 -4.90
CA LEU A 124 -5.58 13.55 -4.76
C LEU A 124 -6.74 14.48 -4.37
N LEU A 125 -6.50 15.72 -3.97
CA LEU A 125 -7.54 16.69 -3.66
C LEU A 125 -7.86 17.65 -4.81
N VAL A 126 -7.06 17.65 -5.89
CA VAL A 126 -7.32 18.50 -7.06
C VAL A 126 -8.76 18.30 -7.56
N GLY A 127 -9.50 19.39 -7.67
CA GLY A 127 -10.92 19.39 -8.11
C GLY A 127 -11.94 19.00 -7.03
N SER A 128 -11.52 18.71 -5.80
CA SER A 128 -12.43 18.38 -4.68
C SER A 128 -12.96 19.65 -4.01
N SER A 129 -14.08 19.52 -3.28
CA SER A 129 -14.62 20.64 -2.51
C SER A 129 -13.65 21.08 -1.39
N PRO A 130 -13.70 22.35 -0.95
CA PRO A 130 -13.03 22.76 0.28
C PRO A 130 -13.41 21.84 1.45
N ASN A 131 -12.47 21.58 2.35
CA ASN A 131 -12.63 20.70 3.53
C ASN A 131 -12.94 19.22 3.24
N TYR A 132 -12.93 18.78 1.97
CA TYR A 132 -13.21 17.38 1.62
C TYR A 132 -12.33 16.39 2.41
N ARG A 133 -11.05 16.71 2.60
CA ARG A 133 -10.11 15.89 3.38
C ARG A 133 -10.62 15.59 4.79
N ASN A 134 -10.99 16.63 5.54
CA ASN A 134 -11.42 16.48 6.93
C ASN A 134 -12.80 15.81 7.00
N ALA A 135 -13.73 16.19 6.12
CA ALA A 135 -15.05 15.56 6.06
C ALA A 135 -14.97 14.06 5.74
N LEU A 136 -14.06 13.65 4.84
CA LEU A 136 -13.80 12.25 4.53
C LEU A 136 -13.20 11.53 5.74
N PHE A 137 -12.22 12.11 6.42
CA PHE A 137 -11.61 11.51 7.61
C PHE A 137 -12.64 11.33 8.74
N ASP A 138 -13.47 12.34 9.00
CA ASP A 138 -14.55 12.26 9.99
C ASP A 138 -15.52 11.12 9.63
N GLN A 139 -15.89 10.98 8.36
CA GLN A 139 -16.73 9.86 7.89
C GLN A 139 -16.06 8.50 8.10
N LEU A 140 -14.75 8.37 7.89
CA LEU A 140 -14.01 7.12 8.10
C LEU A 140 -13.95 6.72 9.58
N MET A 141 -13.90 7.71 10.47
CA MET A 141 -13.82 7.52 11.92
C MET A 141 -15.18 7.35 12.60
N GLN A 142 -16.29 7.45 11.87
CA GLN A 142 -17.63 7.21 12.43
C GLN A 142 -17.82 5.73 12.77
N ASP A 143 -18.24 5.47 14.01
CA ASP A 143 -18.54 4.13 14.54
C ASP A 143 -19.93 3.61 14.13
N GLU A 144 -20.75 4.41 13.44
CA GLU A 144 -22.11 4.01 13.03
C GLU A 144 -22.09 2.97 11.90
N ARG A 145 -21.89 1.72 12.31
CA ARG A 145 -21.86 0.54 11.46
C ARG A 145 -23.07 -0.31 11.80
N GLY A 146 -24.17 -0.06 11.10
CA GLY A 146 -25.44 -0.75 11.31
C GLY A 146 -25.34 -2.27 11.20
N SER A 147 -26.45 -2.96 11.53
CA SER A 147 -26.54 -4.42 11.52
C SER A 147 -26.05 -5.06 10.22
N LEU A 148 -26.38 -4.46 9.07
CA LEU A 148 -25.94 -4.90 7.74
C LEU A 148 -24.41 -4.87 7.57
N PHE A 149 -23.74 -3.84 8.08
CA PHE A 149 -22.29 -3.76 8.01
C PHE A 149 -21.64 -4.80 8.91
N THR A 150 -22.20 -5.02 10.10
CA THR A 150 -21.72 -6.06 11.03
C THR A 150 -21.88 -7.46 10.43
N GLU A 151 -22.98 -7.71 9.72
CA GLU A 151 -23.19 -8.96 8.98
C GLU A 151 -22.20 -9.10 7.83
N ALA A 152 -21.97 -8.04 7.05
CA ALA A 152 -20.95 -8.02 6.01
C ALA A 152 -19.54 -8.28 6.57
N LEU A 153 -19.19 -7.73 7.73
CA LEU A 153 -17.92 -8.02 8.39
C LEU A 153 -17.78 -9.51 8.72
N LYS A 154 -18.80 -10.12 9.31
CA LYS A 154 -18.78 -11.55 9.65
C LYS A 154 -18.67 -12.43 8.41
N ASN A 155 -19.38 -12.08 7.35
CA ASN A 155 -19.37 -12.85 6.11
C ASN A 155 -18.01 -12.75 5.38
N ASN A 156 -17.36 -11.59 5.39
CA ASN A 156 -16.11 -11.38 4.67
C ASN A 156 -14.85 -11.71 5.48
N TYR A 157 -14.86 -11.43 6.78
CA TYR A 157 -13.66 -11.53 7.64
C TYR A 157 -13.80 -12.57 8.76
N GLY A 158 -14.96 -13.24 8.86
CA GLY A 158 -15.25 -14.19 9.92
C GLY A 158 -15.61 -13.53 11.25
N ASN A 159 -15.72 -14.35 12.29
CA ASN A 159 -15.97 -13.84 13.64
C ASN A 159 -14.73 -13.11 14.17
N ALA A 160 -14.96 -12.09 15.01
CA ALA A 160 -13.88 -11.41 15.72
C ALA A 160 -12.97 -12.45 16.40
N PRO A 161 -11.64 -12.36 16.21
CA PRO A 161 -10.73 -13.32 16.80
C PRO A 161 -10.93 -13.33 18.32
N SER A 162 -11.23 -14.50 18.89
CA SER A 162 -11.11 -14.68 20.34
C SER A 162 -9.64 -14.40 20.70
N GLU A 163 -9.39 -13.68 21.79
CA GLU A 163 -8.12 -13.00 22.13
C GLU A 163 -6.83 -13.87 22.10
N ASN A 164 -6.93 -15.18 21.87
CA ASN A 164 -5.83 -16.14 21.96
C ASN A 164 -5.31 -16.75 20.64
N LYS A 165 -5.63 -16.21 19.45
CA LYS A 165 -5.18 -16.81 18.16
C LYS A 165 -4.51 -15.86 17.15
N PHE A 166 -3.98 -14.73 17.60
CA PHE A 166 -3.58 -13.63 16.70
C PHE A 166 -2.34 -13.88 15.81
N PHE A 167 -1.48 -14.86 16.11
CA PHE A 167 -0.17 -14.95 15.42
C PHE A 167 -0.12 -15.81 14.15
N ASN A 168 -1.13 -16.63 13.83
CA ASN A 168 -1.04 -17.59 12.71
C ASN A 168 -1.84 -17.22 11.43
N TYR A 169 -2.71 -16.21 11.46
CA TYR A 169 -3.64 -15.97 10.34
C TYR A 169 -3.21 -14.90 9.34
N ILE A 170 -2.36 -13.95 9.73
CA ILE A 170 -2.04 -12.78 8.89
C ILE A 170 -1.24 -13.18 7.62
N ALA A 171 -0.47 -14.27 7.67
CA ALA A 171 0.33 -14.72 6.53
C ALA A 171 -0.47 -15.48 5.45
N LEU A 172 -1.60 -16.12 5.79
CA LEU A 172 -2.40 -16.89 4.82
C LEU A 172 -3.44 -16.05 4.07
N ALA A 173 -3.97 -14.99 4.70
CA ALA A 173 -5.07 -14.22 4.11
C ALA A 173 -4.64 -13.39 2.89
N CYS A 174 -3.40 -12.88 2.86
CA CYS A 174 -2.93 -12.01 1.77
C CYS A 174 -2.73 -12.70 0.42
N ILE A 175 -2.67 -14.05 0.38
CA ILE A 175 -2.44 -14.79 -0.88
C ILE A 175 -3.75 -15.28 -1.51
N HIS A 176 -4.77 -15.60 -0.70
CA HIS A 176 -5.99 -16.23 -1.21
C HIS A 176 -7.09 -15.25 -1.65
N SER A 177 -7.16 -14.03 -1.09
CA SER A 177 -8.31 -13.14 -1.34
C SER A 177 -8.17 -12.19 -2.54
N VAL A 178 -6.98 -12.07 -3.13
CA VAL A 178 -6.76 -11.14 -4.26
C VAL A 178 -6.97 -11.80 -5.63
N PHE A 179 -7.04 -13.13 -5.70
CA PHE A 179 -7.19 -13.88 -6.97
C PHE A 179 -8.52 -14.62 -7.15
N SER A 180 -9.51 -14.43 -6.29
CA SER A 180 -10.86 -14.90 -6.57
C SER A 180 -11.66 -13.83 -7.32
N VAL A 181 -11.49 -13.81 -8.64
CA VAL A 181 -12.51 -13.30 -9.58
C VAL A 181 -13.09 -14.56 -10.27
N PRO A 182 -14.41 -14.64 -10.50
CA PRO A 182 -15.08 -15.81 -11.09
C PRO A 182 -14.54 -16.20 -12.48
#